data_AF-A0A1S2PLS1-F1
#
_entry.id   AF-A0A1S2PLS1-F1
#
_cell.length_a   1.000
_cell.length_b   1.000
_cell.length_c   1.000
_cell.angle_alpha   90.00
_cell.angle_beta   90.00
_cell.angle_gamma   90.00
#
_symmetry.space_group_name_H-M   'P 1'
#
loop_
_entity.id
_entity.type
_entity.pdbx_description
1 polymer ?
#
loop_
_entity_poly.entity_id
_entity_poly.type
_entity_poly.pdbx_seq_one_letter_code
_entity_poly.pdbx_strand_id
1 'polypeptide(L)'
;MRETTAAEGVLDELAQGCPLPPEDEVQDAYQPVEVHDEAGWPWPGSATGWWTGPDGVTACRLRLSGVATARWVLFDPDRIIARVQSGT
;
A
#
# COMPACT_ATOMS: atom_id res chain seq x y z
N MET A 1 0.42 -7.06 20.28
CA MET A 1 1.70 -6.39 19.92
C MET A 1 2.50 -7.12 18.84
N ARG A 2 2.42 -8.46 18.70
CA ARG A 2 3.18 -9.18 17.65
C ARG A 2 2.68 -8.89 16.22
N GLU A 3 1.38 -8.67 16.05
CA GLU A 3 0.79 -8.40 14.71
C GLU A 3 1.17 -7.02 14.16
N THR A 4 1.34 -6.01 15.01
CA THR A 4 1.80 -4.68 14.59
C THR A 4 3.21 -4.74 13.99
N THR A 5 4.13 -5.45 14.66
CA THR A 5 5.51 -5.59 14.16
C THR A 5 5.58 -6.36 12.85
N ALA A 6 4.69 -7.36 12.65
CA ALA A 6 4.60 -8.07 11.39
C ALA A 6 4.05 -7.18 10.26
N ALA A 7 2.97 -6.44 10.50
CA ALA A 7 2.43 -5.48 9.54
C ALA A 7 3.45 -4.38 9.18
N GLU A 8 4.18 -3.85 10.17
CA GLU A 8 5.26 -2.89 9.91
C GLU A 8 6.38 -3.49 9.05
N GLY A 9 6.77 -4.74 9.31
CA GLY A 9 7.77 -5.45 8.51
C GLY A 9 7.34 -5.63 7.05
N VAL A 10 6.08 -6.04 6.83
CA VAL A 10 5.50 -6.17 5.47
C VAL A 10 5.45 -4.83 4.76
N LEU A 11 5.04 -3.77 5.45
CA LEU A 11 5.00 -2.42 4.89
C LEU A 11 6.41 -1.88 4.56
N ASP A 12 7.39 -2.17 5.41
CA ASP A 12 8.80 -1.80 5.19
C ASP A 12 9.39 -2.51 3.97
N GLU A 13 9.11 -3.82 3.85
CA GLU A 13 9.54 -4.65 2.71
C GLU A 13 8.94 -4.13 1.39
N LEU A 14 7.63 -3.88 1.36
CA LEU A 14 6.95 -3.33 0.17
C LEU A 14 7.37 -1.89 -0.17
N ALA A 15 7.76 -1.11 0.84
CA ALA A 15 8.26 0.25 0.63
C ALA A 15 9.71 0.25 0.12
N GLN A 16 10.42 -0.86 0.23
CA GLN A 16 11.82 -0.94 -0.17
C GLN A 16 11.95 -0.79 -1.69
N GLY A 17 12.71 0.21 -2.11
CA GLY A 17 12.88 0.53 -3.52
C GLY A 17 11.72 1.29 -4.16
N CYS A 18 10.69 1.66 -3.39
CA CYS A 18 9.65 2.56 -3.89
C CYS A 18 10.19 4.00 -3.97
N PRO A 19 10.08 4.67 -5.13
CA PRO A 19 10.41 6.10 -5.22
C PRO A 19 9.44 6.91 -4.35
N LEU A 20 9.93 8.04 -3.84
CA LEU A 20 9.09 9.02 -3.15
C LEU A 20 8.57 10.02 -4.19
N PRO A 21 7.28 9.95 -4.56
CA PRO A 21 6.75 10.84 -5.59
C PRO A 21 6.63 12.27 -5.09
N PRO A 22 6.76 13.27 -5.98
CA PRO A 22 6.47 14.65 -5.64
C PRO A 22 4.98 14.82 -5.36
N GLU A 23 4.65 15.56 -4.30
CA GLU A 23 3.27 15.69 -3.79
C GLU A 23 2.28 16.28 -4.82
N ASP A 24 2.77 17.05 -5.80
CA ASP A 24 1.96 17.64 -6.88
C ASP A 24 1.48 16.61 -7.92
N GLU A 25 2.21 15.50 -8.08
CA GLU A 25 1.87 14.42 -9.00
C GLU A 25 1.08 13.29 -8.32
N VAL A 26 0.85 13.40 -7.00
CA VAL A 26 0.11 12.42 -6.22
C VAL A 26 -1.38 12.64 -6.39
N GLN A 27 -2.07 11.56 -6.73
CA GLN A 27 -3.53 11.51 -6.73
C GLN A 27 -4.01 11.00 -5.36
N ASP A 28 -4.51 11.90 -4.51
CA ASP A 28 -5.15 11.50 -3.26
C ASP A 28 -6.39 10.66 -3.55
N ALA A 29 -6.44 9.46 -2.96
CA ALA A 29 -7.60 8.58 -3.05
C ALA A 29 -7.65 7.71 -1.82
N TYR A 30 -8.83 7.55 -1.22
CA TYR A 30 -9.03 6.60 -0.13
C TYR A 30 -9.64 5.31 -0.67
N GLN A 31 -8.81 4.31 -0.91
CA GLN A 31 -9.21 3.01 -1.42
C GLN A 31 -8.84 1.91 -0.42
N PRO A 32 -9.80 1.12 0.09
CA PRO A 32 -9.47 -0.03 0.93
C PRO A 32 -8.75 -1.08 0.09
N VAL A 33 -7.69 -1.65 0.66
CA VAL A 33 -6.86 -2.67 0.00
C VAL A 33 -6.55 -3.81 0.97
N GLU A 34 -6.27 -4.97 0.42
CA GLU A 34 -5.77 -6.12 1.16
C GLU A 34 -4.37 -6.46 0.64
N VAL A 35 -3.41 -6.59 1.54
CA VAL A 35 -2.00 -6.76 1.22
C VAL A 35 -1.54 -8.12 1.67
N HIS A 36 -1.01 -8.93 0.77
CA HIS A 36 -0.51 -10.25 1.08
C HIS A 36 1.00 -10.19 1.37
N ASP A 37 1.41 -10.76 2.50
CA ASP A 37 2.84 -10.99 2.76
C ASP A 37 3.39 -12.19 1.97
N GLU A 38 4.69 -12.46 2.07
CA GLU A 38 5.33 -13.58 1.35
C GLU A 38 4.78 -14.96 1.73
N ALA A 39 4.22 -15.11 2.93
CA ALA A 39 3.53 -16.32 3.37
C ALA A 39 2.05 -16.36 2.91
N GLY A 40 1.58 -15.34 2.20
CA GLY A 40 0.23 -15.22 1.68
C GLY A 40 -0.79 -14.78 2.73
N TRP A 41 -0.35 -14.25 3.87
CA TRP A 41 -1.29 -13.78 4.88
C TRP A 41 -1.90 -12.43 4.49
N PRO A 42 -3.24 -12.26 4.54
CA PRO A 42 -3.88 -11.01 4.19
C PRO A 42 -3.80 -9.99 5.33
N TRP A 43 -3.26 -8.82 5.01
CA TRP A 43 -3.17 -7.64 5.88
C TRP A 43 -4.13 -6.56 5.37
N PRO A 44 -5.18 -6.22 6.15
CA PRO A 44 -6.10 -5.17 5.74
C PRO A 44 -5.44 -3.79 5.84
N GLY A 45 -5.62 -2.96 4.82
CA GLY A 45 -5.10 -1.60 4.78
C GLY A 45 -5.92 -0.67 3.88
N SER A 46 -5.41 0.55 3.71
CA SER A 46 -5.98 1.52 2.78
C SER A 46 -4.84 2.17 1.99
N ALA A 47 -5.01 2.23 0.67
CA ALA A 47 -4.24 3.16 -0.16
C ALA A 47 -4.87 4.54 0.01
N THR A 48 -4.08 5.52 0.44
CA THR A 48 -4.51 6.92 0.65
C THR A 48 -4.06 7.84 -0.48
N GLY A 49 -3.25 7.35 -1.41
CA GLY A 49 -2.77 8.11 -2.56
C GLY A 49 -2.16 7.19 -3.60
N TRP A 50 -2.13 7.65 -4.83
CA TRP A 50 -1.59 6.94 -5.98
C TRP A 50 -0.64 7.85 -6.74
N TRP A 51 0.40 7.27 -7.30
CA TRP A 51 1.31 7.95 -8.19
C TRP A 51 1.71 7.01 -9.31
N THR A 52 1.86 7.55 -10.51
CA THR A 52 2.38 6.80 -11.64
C THR A 52 3.58 7.57 -12.19
N GLY A 53 4.74 6.93 -12.15
CA GLY A 53 5.96 7.50 -12.67
C GLY A 53 6.03 7.49 -14.20
N PRO A 54 6.99 8.23 -14.78
CA PRO A 54 7.17 8.34 -16.24
C PRO A 54 7.51 7.00 -16.91
N ASP A 55 8.13 6.08 -16.18
CA ASP A 55 8.44 4.71 -16.65
C ASP A 55 7.23 3.77 -16.61
N GLY A 56 6.04 4.26 -16.26
CA GLY A 56 4.82 3.46 -16.11
C GLY A 56 4.74 2.69 -14.79
N VAL A 57 5.67 2.94 -13.87
CA VAL A 57 5.66 2.35 -12.52
C VAL A 57 4.59 3.03 -11.68
N THR A 58 3.61 2.26 -11.20
CA THR A 58 2.60 2.74 -10.27
C THR A 58 3.03 2.47 -8.84
N ALA A 59 2.94 3.48 -7.98
CA ALA A 59 3.10 3.38 -6.54
C ALA A 59 1.82 3.83 -5.84
N CYS A 60 1.58 3.32 -4.63
CA CYS A 60 0.49 3.77 -3.79
C CYS A 60 0.98 4.06 -2.38
N ARG A 61 0.34 5.04 -1.73
CA ARG A 61 0.59 5.37 -0.33
C ARG A 61 -0.24 4.45 0.53
N LEU A 62 0.37 3.38 1.01
CA LEU A 62 -0.28 2.32 1.76
C LEU A 62 -0.23 2.58 3.26
N ARG A 63 -1.37 2.38 3.93
CA ARG A 63 -1.49 2.37 5.39
C ARG A 63 -2.12 1.05 5.84
N LEU A 64 -1.34 0.19 6.50
CA LEU A 64 -1.84 -1.07 7.05
C LEU A 64 -2.55 -0.87 8.39
N SER A 65 -3.50 -1.75 8.68
CA SER A 65 -4.21 -1.73 9.96
C SER A 65 -3.27 -2.13 11.09
N GLY A 66 -3.27 -1.35 12.17
CA GLY A 66 -2.34 -1.53 13.28
C GLY A 66 -0.99 -0.84 13.10
N VAL A 67 -0.71 -0.27 11.91
CA VAL A 67 0.46 0.56 11.64
C VAL A 67 0.06 2.03 11.65
N ALA A 68 0.77 2.85 12.43
CA ALA A 68 0.44 4.27 12.55
C ALA A 68 0.80 5.06 11.28
N THR A 69 1.89 4.68 10.63
CA THR A 69 2.48 5.36 9.48
C THR A 69 1.97 4.81 8.15
N ALA A 70 1.79 5.71 7.18
CA ALA A 70 1.57 5.33 5.79
C ALA A 70 2.89 5.46 5.03
N ARG A 71 3.17 4.53 4.11
CA ARG A 71 4.40 4.53 3.29
C ARG A 71 4.07 4.36 1.83
N TRP A 72 4.90 4.94 0.98
CA TRP A 72 4.85 4.68 -0.45
C TRP A 72 5.38 3.28 -0.72
N VAL A 73 4.60 2.49 -1.44
CA VAL A 73 4.95 1.13 -1.88
C VAL A 73 4.69 1.02 -3.38
N LEU A 74 5.46 0.17 -4.06
CA LEU A 74 5.14 -0.15 -5.45
C LEU A 74 3.82 -0.92 -5.50
N PHE A 75 2.95 -0.54 -6.43
CA PHE A 75 1.70 -1.24 -6.62
C PHE A 75 1.96 -2.56 -7.33
N ASP A 76 1.86 -3.64 -6.57
CA ASP A 76 1.90 -5.00 -7.07
C ASP A 76 0.47 -5.58 -7.03
N PRO A 77 -0.16 -5.88 -8.18
CA PRO A 77 -1.54 -6.38 -8.21
C PRO A 77 -1.69 -7.84 -7.75
N ASP A 78 -0.60 -8.59 -7.58
CA ASP A 78 -0.63 -9.96 -7.02
C ASP A 78 -0.67 -9.89 -5.48
N ARG A 79 0.03 -8.91 -4.90
CA ARG A 79 0.10 -8.71 -3.44
C ARG A 79 -0.94 -7.72 -2.92
N ILE A 80 -1.21 -6.64 -3.64
CA ILE A 80 -2.06 -5.51 -3.22
C ILE A 80 -3.39 -5.57 -3.97
N ILE A 81 -4.39 -6.16 -3.33
CA ILE A 81 -5.72 -6.33 -3.90
C ILE A 81 -6.58 -5.13 -3.52
N ALA A 82 -6.86 -4.29 -4.51
CA ALA A 82 -7.84 -3.21 -4.38
C ALA A 82 -9.23 -3.80 -4.10
N ARG A 83 -9.78 -3.52 -2.91
CA ARG A 83 -11.16 -3.86 -2.61
C ARG A 83 -12.04 -2.75 -3.21
N VAL A 84 -12.72 -3.05 -4.31
CA VAL A 84 -13.82 -2.18 -4.76
C VAL A 84 -14.88 -2.20 -3.67
N GLN A 85 -15.22 -1.01 -3.14
CA GLN A 85 -16.44 -0.87 -2.36
C GLN A 85 -17.60 -1.06 -3.33
N SER A 86 -18.06 -2.30 -3.51
CA SER A 86 -19.36 -2.56 -4.11
C SER A 86 -20.41 -1.98 -3.16
N GLY A 87 -20.78 -0.71 -3.38
CA GLY A 87 -21.97 -0.14 -2.79
C GLY A 87 -23.17 -0.95 -3.24
N THR A 88 -23.93 -1.48 -2.29
CA THR A 88 -25.32 -1.90 -2.49
C THR A 88 -26.20 -0.91 -1.73
#